data_AF-A0A3B0YUW5-F1
#
_entry.id   AF-A0A3B0YUW5-F1
#
_cell.length_a   1.000
_cell.length_b   1.000
_cell.length_c   1.000
_cell.angle_alpha   90.00
_cell.angle_beta   90.00
_cell.angle_gamma   90.00
#
_symmetry.space_group_name_H-M   'P 1'
#
loop_
_entity.id
_entity.type
_entity.pdbx_description
1 polymer ?
#
loop_
_entity_poly.entity_id
_entity_poly.type
_entity_poly.pdbx_seq_one_letter_code
_entity_poly.pdbx_strand_id
1 'polypeptide(L)'
;MRQQSIQADRLLRACLAFLVLSLSFPAVAEITPKPGSYCPGKDILLVVAEELSASLNLSMHSRTALINKDQITAINTLDSAGTTLRLAASRGAAARTTLLIDSIIEAGPGESYAQMLSWFPLLHTSLLTLPDDATASAAENLIGRAEDSMQTENGKNPVKLLREARHLLTCDGLDIPLQAAIQAQIKLMKQLVPRTPAKNSDYDALFDSLRNALTYTLNNSQM
;
A
#
# COMPACT_ATOMS: atom_id res chain seq x y z
N MET A 1 -19.59 53.95 54.12
CA MET A 1 -18.73 54.11 52.93
C MET A 1 -18.41 52.74 52.35
N ARG A 2 -19.35 52.13 51.61
CA ARG A 2 -19.25 50.72 51.16
C ARG A 2 -19.73 50.59 49.70
N GLN A 3 -19.31 51.52 48.84
CA GLN A 3 -19.86 51.66 47.48
C GLN A 3 -18.80 51.88 46.39
N GLN A 4 -17.50 51.75 46.72
CA GLN A 4 -16.40 51.96 45.76
C GLN A 4 -15.68 50.69 45.29
N SER A 5 -15.89 49.51 45.90
CA SER A 5 -15.14 48.30 45.50
C SER A 5 -15.76 47.48 44.35
N ILE A 6 -16.92 47.88 43.81
CA ILE A 6 -17.65 47.08 42.81
C ILE A 6 -17.29 47.50 41.36
N GLN A 7 -16.70 48.69 41.16
CA GLN A 7 -16.38 49.19 39.82
C GLN A 7 -15.02 48.73 39.27
N ALA A 8 -14.07 48.33 40.12
CA ALA A 8 -12.74 47.91 39.66
C ALA A 8 -12.73 46.52 38.99
N ASP A 9 -13.60 45.61 39.40
CA ASP A 9 -13.65 44.23 38.87
C ASP A 9 -14.27 44.13 37.47
N ARG A 10 -15.08 45.13 37.06
CA ARG A 10 -15.75 45.10 35.74
C ARG A 10 -14.83 45.52 34.59
N LEU A 11 -13.79 46.32 34.86
CA LEU A 11 -12.85 46.79 33.85
C LEU A 11 -11.76 45.76 33.52
N LEU A 12 -11.34 44.93 34.49
CA LEU A 12 -10.33 43.89 34.24
C LEU A 12 -10.85 42.75 33.36
N ARG A 13 -12.15 42.43 33.45
CA ARG A 13 -12.80 41.40 32.61
C ARG A 13 -13.03 41.83 31.15
N ALA A 14 -13.06 43.13 30.87
CA ALA A 14 -13.24 43.64 29.50
C ALA A 14 -11.93 43.58 28.68
N CYS A 15 -10.76 43.72 29.31
CA CYS A 15 -9.48 43.67 28.60
C CYS A 15 -8.98 42.25 28.29
N LEU A 16 -9.41 41.24 29.03
CA LEU A 16 -9.06 39.84 28.77
C LEU A 16 -9.86 39.19 27.62
N ALA A 17 -10.97 39.82 27.22
CA ALA A 17 -11.79 39.35 26.10
C ALA A 17 -11.29 39.82 24.72
N PHE A 18 -10.33 40.75 24.66
CA PHE A 18 -9.87 41.37 23.40
C PHE A 18 -8.54 40.81 22.86
N LEU A 19 -7.91 39.86 23.57
CA LEU A 19 -6.60 39.29 23.23
C LEU A 19 -6.67 37.90 22.56
N VAL A 20 -7.85 37.51 22.08
CA VAL A 20 -8.05 36.29 21.27
C VAL A 20 -8.54 36.68 19.87
N LEU A 21 -7.94 37.72 19.28
CA LEU A 21 -8.10 37.99 17.85
C LEU A 21 -7.07 37.14 17.09
N SER A 22 -7.58 36.03 16.54
CA SER A 22 -7.20 35.48 15.24
C SER A 22 -5.71 35.16 15.01
N LEU A 23 -5.24 34.06 15.62
CA LEU A 23 -4.24 33.21 14.97
C LEU A 23 -4.96 32.38 13.90
N SER A 24 -5.01 32.91 12.68
CA SER A 24 -5.38 32.14 11.50
C SER A 24 -4.26 31.14 11.22
N PHE A 25 -4.35 29.95 11.84
CA PHE A 25 -3.57 28.82 11.37
C PHE A 25 -3.98 28.57 9.92
N PRO A 26 -3.05 28.53 8.95
CA PRO A 26 -3.38 28.00 7.64
C PRO A 26 -3.90 26.59 7.87
N ALA A 27 -5.14 26.35 7.41
CA ALA A 27 -5.72 25.02 7.43
C ALA A 27 -4.68 24.07 6.82
N VAL A 28 -4.17 23.16 7.64
CA VAL A 28 -3.46 21.99 7.12
C VAL A 28 -4.49 21.32 6.24
N ALA A 29 -4.31 21.42 4.93
CA ALA A 29 -5.09 20.65 3.99
C ALA A 29 -4.90 19.21 4.44
N GLU A 30 -5.97 18.62 5.00
CA GLU A 30 -6.03 17.19 5.19
C GLU A 30 -5.77 16.60 3.82
N ILE A 31 -4.58 16.01 3.68
CA ILE A 31 -4.26 15.11 2.58
C ILE A 31 -5.13 13.88 2.84
N THR A 32 -6.42 14.03 2.55
CA THR A 32 -7.33 12.92 2.41
C THR A 32 -6.69 12.04 1.34
N PRO A 33 -6.33 10.79 1.65
CA PRO A 33 -5.73 9.91 0.67
C PRO A 33 -6.73 9.82 -0.48
N LYS A 34 -6.41 10.45 -1.62
CA LYS A 34 -7.17 10.21 -2.85
C LYS A 34 -7.00 8.74 -3.16
N PRO A 35 -8.05 7.99 -3.51
CA PRO A 35 -7.90 6.61 -3.93
C PRO A 35 -6.77 6.48 -4.96
N GLY A 36 -5.95 5.43 -4.85
CA GLY A 36 -4.96 5.11 -5.86
C GLY A 36 -5.64 5.08 -7.23
N SER A 37 -5.13 5.87 -8.16
CA SER A 37 -5.87 6.21 -9.39
C SER A 37 -5.34 5.51 -10.63
N TYR A 38 -4.20 4.82 -10.51
CA TYR A 38 -3.56 4.17 -11.63
C TYR A 38 -4.03 2.71 -11.75
N CYS A 39 -5.12 2.50 -12.49
CA CYS A 39 -5.67 1.17 -12.74
C CYS A 39 -5.17 0.56 -14.06
N PRO A 40 -4.82 -0.73 -14.06
CA PRO A 40 -4.31 -1.40 -15.25
C PRO A 40 -5.37 -1.48 -16.35
N GLY A 41 -4.90 -1.47 -17.61
CA GLY A 41 -5.74 -1.70 -18.78
C GLY A 41 -6.37 -3.09 -18.80
N LYS A 42 -7.38 -3.27 -19.66
CA LYS A 42 -8.19 -4.49 -19.75
C LYS A 42 -7.37 -5.73 -20.07
N ASP A 43 -6.39 -5.59 -20.96
CA ASP A 43 -5.44 -6.64 -21.35
C ASP A 43 -4.64 -7.15 -20.15
N ILE A 44 -4.14 -6.22 -19.31
CA ILE A 44 -3.46 -6.57 -18.07
C ILE A 44 -4.42 -7.21 -17.08
N LEU A 45 -5.65 -6.69 -16.93
CA LEU A 45 -6.66 -7.27 -16.04
C LEU A 45 -7.04 -8.70 -16.41
N LEU A 46 -7.07 -9.05 -17.70
CA LEU A 46 -7.32 -10.43 -18.15
C LEU A 46 -6.20 -11.39 -17.73
N VAL A 47 -4.94 -10.97 -17.88
CA VAL A 47 -3.78 -11.75 -17.42
C VAL A 47 -3.82 -11.92 -15.89
N VAL A 48 -4.12 -10.85 -15.16
CA VAL A 48 -4.26 -10.90 -13.70
C VAL A 48 -5.39 -11.85 -13.31
N ALA A 49 -6.53 -11.84 -14.01
CA ALA A 49 -7.65 -12.76 -13.74
C ALA A 49 -7.26 -14.23 -13.95
N GLU A 50 -6.48 -14.54 -14.98
CA GLU A 50 -5.95 -15.89 -15.22
C GLU A 50 -5.04 -16.34 -14.06
N GLU A 51 -4.09 -15.50 -13.66
CA GLU A 51 -3.15 -15.80 -12.57
C GLU A 51 -3.86 -15.93 -11.21
N LEU A 52 -4.84 -15.07 -10.95
CA LEU A 52 -5.67 -15.17 -9.75
C LEU A 52 -6.50 -16.47 -9.73
N SER A 53 -7.04 -16.88 -10.89
CA SER A 53 -7.80 -18.13 -11.02
C SER A 53 -6.90 -19.34 -10.77
N ALA A 54 -5.68 -19.32 -11.32
CA ALA A 54 -4.67 -20.35 -11.08
C ALA A 54 -4.24 -20.41 -9.60
N SER A 55 -3.98 -19.27 -8.98
CA SER A 55 -3.66 -19.17 -7.54
C SER A 55 -4.79 -19.71 -6.65
N LEU A 56 -6.05 -19.39 -6.99
CA LEU A 56 -7.21 -19.92 -6.28
C LEU A 56 -7.29 -21.44 -6.41
N ASN A 57 -7.11 -21.97 -7.62
CA ASN A 57 -7.11 -23.42 -7.86
C ASN A 57 -6.02 -24.13 -7.06
N LEU A 58 -4.79 -23.62 -7.08
CA LEU A 58 -3.68 -24.15 -6.29
C LEU A 58 -3.98 -24.08 -4.78
N SER A 59 -4.55 -22.98 -4.30
CA SER A 59 -4.93 -22.84 -2.89
C SER A 59 -5.98 -23.87 -2.46
N MET A 60 -6.94 -24.20 -3.34
CA MET A 60 -7.91 -25.28 -3.10
C MET A 60 -7.25 -26.67 -3.09
N HIS A 61 -6.31 -26.94 -4.00
CA HIS A 61 -5.55 -28.20 -3.99
C HIS A 61 -4.69 -28.35 -2.74
N SER A 62 -4.05 -27.27 -2.29
CA SER A 62 -3.31 -27.23 -1.04
C SER A 62 -4.19 -27.60 0.16
N ARG A 63 -5.41 -27.03 0.22
CA ARG A 63 -6.39 -27.35 1.25
C ARG A 63 -6.80 -28.82 1.21
N THR A 64 -7.07 -29.37 0.03
CA THR A 64 -7.38 -30.81 -0.12
C THR A 64 -6.24 -31.70 0.35
N ALA A 65 -4.99 -31.37 0.01
CA ALA A 65 -3.82 -32.10 0.48
C ALA A 65 -3.71 -32.08 2.01
N LEU A 66 -3.95 -30.92 2.64
CA LEU A 66 -3.98 -30.79 4.10
C LEU A 66 -5.07 -31.68 4.74
N ILE A 67 -6.28 -31.70 4.17
CA ILE A 67 -7.38 -32.57 4.63
C ILE A 67 -6.96 -34.05 4.56
N ASN A 68 -6.25 -34.42 3.50
CA ASN A 68 -5.72 -35.78 3.29
C ASN A 68 -4.46 -36.08 4.12
N LYS A 69 -4.05 -35.17 5.02
CA LYS A 69 -2.84 -35.28 5.86
C LYS A 69 -1.53 -35.33 5.06
N ASP A 70 -1.55 -34.89 3.80
CA ASP A 70 -0.35 -34.72 2.97
C ASP A 70 0.18 -33.28 3.11
N GLN A 71 0.93 -33.06 4.19
CA GLN A 71 1.45 -31.74 4.54
C GLN A 71 2.50 -31.23 3.55
N ILE A 72 3.32 -32.12 2.98
CA ILE A 72 4.36 -31.71 2.02
C ILE A 72 3.71 -31.16 0.76
N THR A 73 2.72 -31.88 0.22
CA THR A 73 1.97 -31.42 -0.95
C THR A 73 1.20 -30.13 -0.64
N ALA A 74 0.60 -30.01 0.55
CA ALA A 74 -0.07 -28.76 0.96
C ALA A 74 0.90 -27.57 0.93
N ILE A 75 2.06 -27.69 1.58
CA ILE A 75 3.06 -26.61 1.63
C ILE A 75 3.53 -26.24 0.22
N ASN A 76 3.94 -27.21 -0.60
CA ASN A 76 4.47 -26.95 -1.94
C ASN A 76 3.41 -26.33 -2.86
N THR A 77 2.16 -26.77 -2.74
CA THR A 77 1.06 -26.24 -3.56
C THR A 77 0.67 -24.83 -3.11
N LEU A 78 0.68 -24.55 -1.80
CA LEU A 78 0.44 -23.20 -1.28
C LEU A 78 1.56 -22.22 -1.63
N ASP A 79 2.80 -22.69 -1.65
CA ASP A 79 3.95 -21.89 -2.10
C ASP A 79 3.82 -21.53 -3.59
N SER A 80 3.43 -22.52 -4.41
CA SER A 80 3.13 -22.30 -5.83
C SER A 80 1.97 -21.31 -6.04
N ALA A 81 0.92 -21.40 -5.21
CA ALA A 81 -0.17 -20.44 -5.19
C ALA A 81 0.34 -19.03 -4.85
N GLY A 82 1.19 -18.90 -3.84
CA GLY A 82 1.81 -17.64 -3.42
C GLY A 82 2.67 -17.01 -4.52
N THR A 83 3.47 -17.81 -5.22
CA THR A 83 4.26 -17.37 -6.38
C THR A 83 3.36 -16.83 -7.49
N THR A 84 2.30 -17.57 -7.83
CA THR A 84 1.33 -17.16 -8.87
C THR A 84 0.59 -15.87 -8.47
N LEU A 85 0.22 -15.74 -7.21
CA LEU A 85 -0.39 -14.53 -6.66
C LEU A 85 0.54 -13.31 -6.73
N ARG A 86 1.84 -13.50 -6.43
CA ARG A 86 2.84 -12.42 -6.56
C ARG A 86 3.06 -12.03 -8.02
N LEU A 87 2.99 -12.97 -8.96
CA LEU A 87 2.99 -12.66 -10.39
C LEU A 87 1.82 -11.76 -10.75
N ALA A 88 0.60 -12.11 -10.32
CA ALA A 88 -0.60 -11.28 -10.50
C ALA A 88 -0.43 -9.86 -9.96
N ALA A 89 0.14 -9.73 -8.75
CA ALA A 89 0.42 -8.45 -8.12
C ALA A 89 1.55 -7.63 -8.77
N SER A 90 2.29 -8.21 -9.71
CA SER A 90 3.39 -7.56 -10.44
C SER A 90 3.06 -7.27 -11.90
N ARG A 91 1.80 -7.47 -12.34
CA ARG A 91 1.39 -7.25 -13.72
C ARG A 91 1.16 -5.78 -14.01
N GLY A 92 1.79 -5.30 -15.09
CA GLY A 92 1.78 -3.90 -15.51
C GLY A 92 2.99 -3.12 -15.00
N ALA A 93 3.32 -2.03 -15.70
CA ALA A 93 4.45 -1.17 -15.37
C ALA A 93 4.32 -0.57 -13.97
N ALA A 94 3.16 0.03 -13.66
CA ALA A 94 2.94 0.68 -12.36
C ALA A 94 3.05 -0.28 -11.18
N ALA A 95 2.51 -1.49 -11.29
CA ALA A 95 2.63 -2.53 -10.26
C ALA A 95 4.11 -2.94 -10.01
N ARG A 96 4.96 -2.94 -11.04
CA ARG A 96 6.39 -3.23 -10.87
C ARG A 96 7.13 -2.05 -10.24
N THR A 97 6.76 -0.83 -10.63
CA THR A 97 7.29 0.39 -10.02
C THR A 97 6.92 0.46 -8.54
N THR A 98 5.69 0.11 -8.15
CA THR A 98 5.29 0.11 -6.73
C THR A 98 6.04 -0.94 -5.92
N LEU A 99 6.28 -2.14 -6.46
CA LEU A 99 7.12 -3.17 -5.83
C LEU A 99 8.57 -2.69 -5.62
N LEU A 100 9.11 -1.92 -6.57
CA LEU A 100 10.44 -1.32 -6.44
C LEU A 100 10.45 -0.24 -5.36
N ILE A 101 9.43 0.62 -5.30
CA ILE A 101 9.27 1.60 -4.23
C ILE A 101 9.20 0.90 -2.86
N ASP A 102 8.42 -0.18 -2.75
CA ASP A 102 8.33 -0.99 -1.52
C ASP A 102 9.71 -1.55 -1.13
N SER A 103 10.46 -2.07 -2.10
CA SER A 103 11.83 -2.59 -1.87
C SER A 103 12.79 -1.50 -1.37
N ILE A 104 12.68 -0.27 -1.88
CA ILE A 104 13.48 0.89 -1.45
C ILE A 104 13.14 1.27 -0.01
N ILE A 105 11.85 1.30 0.33
CA ILE A 105 11.37 1.60 1.69
C ILE A 105 11.86 0.52 2.66
N GLU A 106 11.78 -0.76 2.28
CA GLU A 106 12.21 -1.90 3.09
C GLU A 106 13.73 -1.99 3.27
N ALA A 107 14.53 -1.50 2.31
CA ALA A 107 15.98 -1.39 2.46
C ALA A 107 16.40 -0.31 3.48
N GLY A 108 15.47 0.52 3.94
CA GLY A 108 15.70 1.68 4.79
C GLY A 108 16.01 1.57 6.28
N PRO A 109 15.74 0.45 7.00
CA PRO A 109 15.84 0.44 8.47
C PRO A 109 17.28 0.49 9.01
N GLY A 110 18.30 0.66 8.15
CA GLY A 110 19.73 0.72 8.49
C GLY A 110 20.40 2.11 8.42
N GLU A 111 19.63 3.20 8.37
CA GLU A 111 20.08 4.62 8.46
C GLU A 111 20.94 5.22 7.33
N SER A 112 21.42 4.45 6.34
CA SER A 112 22.11 5.04 5.19
C SER A 112 21.17 5.25 3.99
N TYR A 113 20.82 6.51 3.70
CA TYR A 113 20.15 6.87 2.45
C TYR A 113 20.97 6.48 1.21
N ALA A 114 22.29 6.26 1.32
CA ALA A 114 23.11 5.80 0.20
C ALA A 114 22.62 4.46 -0.37
N GLN A 115 22.15 3.54 0.49
CA GLN A 115 21.61 2.27 0.03
C GLN A 115 20.29 2.48 -0.73
N MET A 116 19.38 3.31 -0.21
CA MET A 116 18.14 3.65 -0.91
C MET A 116 18.42 4.34 -2.25
N LEU A 117 19.31 5.33 -2.26
CA LEU A 117 19.70 6.10 -3.45
C LEU A 117 20.24 5.21 -4.58
N SER A 118 20.92 4.11 -4.24
CA SER A 118 21.43 3.17 -5.26
C SER A 118 20.35 2.54 -6.15
N TRP A 119 19.09 2.55 -5.71
CA TRP A 119 17.95 2.01 -6.47
C TRP A 119 17.24 3.06 -7.32
N PHE A 120 17.47 4.35 -7.12
CA PHE A 120 16.76 5.42 -7.84
C PHE A 120 16.95 5.38 -9.36
N PRO A 121 18.13 5.05 -9.93
CA PRO A 121 18.27 4.87 -11.37
C PRO A 121 17.33 3.80 -11.95
N LEU A 122 17.13 2.69 -11.21
CA LEU A 122 16.18 1.65 -11.59
C LEU A 122 14.74 2.15 -11.46
N LEU A 123 14.45 2.93 -10.42
CA LEU A 123 13.13 3.51 -10.20
C LEU A 123 12.73 4.46 -11.33
N HIS A 124 13.62 5.37 -11.71
CA HIS A 124 13.43 6.26 -12.86
C HIS A 124 13.22 5.49 -14.16
N THR A 125 14.04 4.45 -14.40
CA THR A 125 13.88 3.59 -15.59
C THR A 125 12.51 2.91 -15.62
N SER A 126 11.99 2.49 -14.47
CA SER A 126 10.66 1.88 -14.39
C SER A 126 9.53 2.86 -14.72
N LEU A 127 9.66 4.12 -14.30
CA LEU A 127 8.67 5.18 -14.57
C LEU A 127 8.57 5.51 -16.06
N LEU A 128 9.67 5.42 -16.81
CA LEU A 128 9.66 5.64 -18.28
C LEU A 128 8.78 4.65 -19.05
N THR A 129 8.36 3.54 -18.43
CA THR A 129 7.46 2.56 -19.04
C THR A 129 5.98 2.85 -18.78
N LEU A 130 5.69 3.88 -17.97
CA LEU A 130 4.34 4.38 -17.74
C LEU A 130 3.91 5.31 -18.89
N PRO A 131 2.61 5.38 -19.20
CA PRO A 131 2.08 6.41 -20.08
C PRO A 131 2.31 7.80 -19.48
N ASP A 132 2.46 8.78 -20.37
CA ASP A 132 2.58 10.19 -20.00
C ASP A 132 1.20 10.74 -19.60
N ASP A 133 0.85 10.56 -18.32
CA ASP A 133 -0.38 11.07 -17.72
C ASP A 133 -0.10 11.81 -16.39
N ALA A 134 -1.09 12.58 -15.94
CA ALA A 134 -0.95 13.42 -14.76
C ALA A 134 -0.65 12.65 -13.46
N THR A 135 -1.11 11.39 -13.35
CA THR A 135 -0.85 10.55 -12.18
C THR A 135 0.59 10.04 -12.20
N ALA A 136 1.07 9.57 -13.35
CA ALA A 136 2.45 9.14 -13.53
C ALA A 136 3.44 10.30 -13.29
N SER A 137 3.18 11.48 -13.86
CA SER A 137 4.02 12.67 -13.64
C SER A 137 4.02 13.13 -12.17
N ALA A 138 2.88 13.03 -11.47
CA ALA A 138 2.80 13.36 -10.05
C ALA A 138 3.60 12.37 -9.18
N ALA A 139 3.57 11.07 -9.51
CA ALA A 139 4.38 10.07 -8.84
C ALA A 139 5.88 10.30 -9.09
N GLU A 140 6.28 10.59 -10.33
CA GLU A 140 7.66 10.94 -10.67
C GLU A 140 8.15 12.18 -9.91
N ASN A 141 7.33 13.23 -9.79
CA ASN A 141 7.67 14.42 -9.02
C ASN A 141 7.91 14.10 -7.53
N LEU A 142 7.05 13.27 -6.93
CA LEU A 142 7.22 12.84 -5.54
C LEU A 142 8.49 12.01 -5.36
N ILE A 143 8.82 11.15 -6.33
CA ILE A 143 10.05 10.35 -6.35
C ILE A 143 11.28 11.25 -6.46
N GLY A 144 11.32 12.19 -7.40
CA GLY A 144 12.43 13.15 -7.51
C GLY A 144 12.63 13.96 -6.24
N ARG A 145 11.53 14.42 -5.62
CA ARG A 145 11.60 15.11 -4.32
C ARG A 145 12.10 14.21 -3.19
N ALA A 146 11.80 12.91 -3.21
CA ALA A 146 12.32 11.95 -2.25
C ALA A 146 13.83 11.78 -2.43
N GLU A 147 14.29 11.68 -3.68
CA GLU A 147 15.72 11.61 -4.03
C GLU A 147 16.48 12.83 -3.54
N ASP A 148 15.98 14.03 -3.88
CA ASP A 148 16.58 15.30 -3.46
C ASP A 148 16.69 15.40 -1.94
N SER A 149 15.66 14.93 -1.23
CA SER A 149 15.62 14.96 0.24
C SER A 149 16.65 14.01 0.85
N MET A 150 16.89 12.85 0.23
CA MET A 150 17.92 11.90 0.63
C MET A 150 19.34 12.43 0.33
N GLN A 151 19.54 13.10 -0.81
CA GLN A 151 20.84 13.65 -1.21
C GLN A 151 21.26 14.87 -0.39
N THR A 152 20.30 15.72 -0.02
CA THR A 152 20.57 17.00 0.66
C THR A 152 20.32 16.97 2.16
N GLU A 153 19.82 15.85 2.70
CA GLU A 153 19.44 15.66 4.11
C GLU A 153 18.55 16.80 4.65
N ASN A 154 17.70 17.38 3.79
CA ASN A 154 16.97 18.63 4.05
C ASN A 154 15.77 18.53 5.02
N GLY A 155 15.72 17.49 5.84
CA GLY A 155 14.70 17.29 6.89
C GLY A 155 13.30 16.88 6.41
N LYS A 156 13.04 16.79 5.10
CA LYS A 156 11.83 16.14 4.57
C LYS A 156 11.94 14.64 4.75
N ASN A 157 10.84 13.97 5.08
CA ASN A 157 10.81 12.51 5.23
C ASN A 157 10.70 11.86 3.82
N PRO A 158 11.79 11.31 3.25
CA PRO A 158 11.76 10.80 1.89
C PRO A 158 10.90 9.53 1.78
N VAL A 159 10.82 8.73 2.85
CA VAL A 159 9.95 7.55 2.92
C VAL A 159 8.47 7.94 2.81
N LYS A 160 8.07 9.08 3.39
CA LYS A 160 6.70 9.59 3.24
C LYS A 160 6.39 9.92 1.77
N LEU A 161 7.32 10.59 1.08
CA LEU A 161 7.16 10.94 -0.35
C LEU A 161 7.08 9.69 -1.23
N LEU A 162 7.92 8.69 -0.95
CA LEU A 162 7.87 7.39 -1.64
C LEU A 162 6.54 6.67 -1.43
N ARG A 163 6.00 6.68 -0.20
CA ARG A 163 4.66 6.09 0.07
C ARG A 163 3.55 6.81 -0.67
N GLU A 164 3.61 8.15 -0.77
CA GLU A 164 2.65 8.92 -1.54
C GLU A 164 2.76 8.61 -3.04
N ALA A 165 3.97 8.51 -3.59
CA ALA A 165 4.20 8.12 -4.98
C ALA A 165 3.69 6.70 -5.27
N ARG A 166 3.98 5.75 -4.38
CA ARG A 166 3.46 4.38 -4.44
C ARG A 166 1.94 4.39 -4.50
N HIS A 167 1.29 5.16 -3.64
CA HIS A 167 -0.17 5.25 -3.58
C HIS A 167 -0.79 5.82 -4.87
N LEU A 168 -0.13 6.78 -5.54
CA LEU A 168 -0.60 7.27 -6.84
C LEU A 168 -0.57 6.18 -7.92
N LEU A 169 0.44 5.30 -7.86
CA LEU A 169 0.68 4.23 -8.83
C LEU A 169 -0.06 2.92 -8.52
N THR A 170 -0.87 2.88 -7.46
CA THR A 170 -1.72 1.72 -7.15
C THR A 170 -3.15 1.90 -7.65
N CYS A 171 -3.80 0.77 -7.89
CA CYS A 171 -5.23 0.68 -8.14
C CYS A 171 -5.89 0.09 -6.90
N ASP A 172 -6.47 0.91 -6.03
CA ASP A 172 -6.94 0.43 -4.71
C ASP A 172 -7.94 -0.73 -4.81
N GLY A 173 -8.82 -0.71 -5.81
CA GLY A 173 -9.79 -1.77 -6.06
C GLY A 173 -9.16 -3.15 -6.34
N LEU A 174 -7.92 -3.18 -6.83
CA LEU A 174 -7.17 -4.39 -7.13
C LEU A 174 -6.02 -4.65 -6.13
N ASP A 175 -5.22 -3.64 -5.79
CA ASP A 175 -4.05 -3.77 -4.92
C ASP A 175 -4.46 -4.17 -3.51
N ILE A 176 -5.50 -3.57 -2.93
CA ILE A 176 -5.96 -3.91 -1.57
C ILE A 176 -6.29 -5.41 -1.43
N PRO A 177 -7.17 -6.00 -2.27
CA PRO A 177 -7.47 -7.43 -2.15
C PRO A 177 -6.27 -8.32 -2.52
N LEU A 178 -5.38 -7.90 -3.42
CA LEU A 178 -4.13 -8.63 -3.71
C LEU A 178 -3.20 -8.68 -2.50
N GLN A 179 -2.94 -7.53 -1.86
CA GLN A 179 -2.11 -7.47 -0.66
C GLN A 179 -2.72 -8.28 0.48
N ALA A 180 -4.04 -8.20 0.67
CA ALA A 180 -4.75 -9.03 1.65
C ALA A 180 -4.55 -10.54 1.37
N ALA A 181 -4.64 -10.97 0.11
CA ALA A 181 -4.40 -12.35 -0.27
C ALA A 181 -2.94 -12.77 -0.02
N ILE A 182 -1.97 -11.92 -0.36
CA ILE A 182 -0.54 -12.19 -0.13
C ILE A 182 -0.26 -12.35 1.36
N GLN A 183 -0.78 -11.46 2.20
CA GLN A 183 -0.60 -11.53 3.64
C GLN A 183 -1.29 -12.77 4.25
N ALA A 184 -2.48 -13.13 3.77
CA ALA A 184 -3.17 -14.35 4.17
C ALA A 184 -2.36 -15.60 3.80
N GLN A 185 -1.79 -15.65 2.58
CA GLN A 185 -0.94 -16.75 2.13
C GLN A 185 0.33 -16.87 2.98
N ILE A 186 1.03 -15.76 3.26
CA ILE A 186 2.23 -15.75 4.10
C ILE A 186 1.90 -16.24 5.51
N LYS A 187 0.79 -15.77 6.09
CA LYS A 187 0.33 -16.18 7.41
C LYS A 187 0.05 -17.68 7.44
N LEU A 188 -0.63 -18.21 6.42
CA LEU A 188 -0.94 -19.64 6.32
C LEU A 188 0.31 -20.49 6.14
N MET A 189 1.28 -20.05 5.32
CA MET A 189 2.59 -20.69 5.20
C MET A 189 3.31 -20.75 6.55
N LYS A 190 3.32 -19.66 7.32
CA LYS A 190 3.91 -19.62 8.67
C LYS A 190 3.23 -20.57 9.66
N GLN A 191 1.98 -20.96 9.42
CA GLN A 191 1.27 -21.95 10.26
C GLN A 191 1.55 -23.39 9.81
N LEU A 192 1.72 -23.62 8.52
CA LEU A 192 1.95 -24.95 7.93
C LEU A 192 3.40 -25.42 7.98
N VAL A 193 4.37 -24.51 7.94
CA VAL A 193 5.82 -24.82 7.95
C VAL A 193 6.29 -25.40 9.28
N PRO A 194 6.04 -24.78 10.44
CA PRO A 194 6.09 -25.52 11.70
C PRO A 194 4.98 -26.58 11.61
N ARG A 195 5.23 -27.83 12.02
CA ARG A 195 4.24 -28.93 12.00
C ARG A 195 3.04 -28.72 12.95
N THR A 196 2.70 -27.48 13.24
CA THR A 196 1.44 -27.08 13.86
C THR A 196 0.28 -27.48 12.94
N PRO A 197 -0.77 -28.11 13.49
CA PRO A 197 -1.94 -28.48 12.70
C PRO A 197 -2.70 -27.21 12.31
N ALA A 198 -2.51 -26.76 11.06
CA ALA A 198 -3.37 -25.76 10.45
C ALA A 198 -4.78 -26.34 10.28
N LYS A 199 -5.79 -25.52 10.53
CA LYS A 199 -7.19 -25.88 10.35
C LYS A 199 -7.63 -25.57 8.93
N ASN A 200 -8.65 -26.28 8.51
CA ASN A 200 -9.32 -26.04 7.24
C ASN A 200 -9.81 -24.58 7.07
N SER A 201 -10.27 -23.97 8.17
CA SER A 201 -10.71 -22.57 8.26
C SER A 201 -9.60 -21.55 8.08
N ASP A 202 -8.33 -21.95 8.21
CA ASP A 202 -7.19 -21.01 8.10
C ASP A 202 -7.01 -20.53 6.65
N TYR A 203 -7.65 -21.20 5.67
CA TYR A 203 -7.68 -20.79 4.26
C TYR A 203 -8.73 -19.72 3.95
N ASP A 204 -9.73 -19.49 4.80
CA ASP A 204 -10.91 -18.69 4.44
C ASP A 204 -10.52 -17.25 4.07
N ALA A 205 -9.63 -16.64 4.84
CA ALA A 205 -9.12 -15.29 4.56
C ALA A 205 -8.38 -15.19 3.21
N LEU A 206 -7.65 -16.24 2.82
CA LEU A 206 -6.98 -16.30 1.52
C LEU A 206 -8.01 -16.40 0.39
N PHE A 207 -9.00 -17.29 0.53
CA PHE A 207 -10.02 -17.46 -0.50
C PHE A 207 -10.90 -16.22 -0.67
N ASP A 208 -11.30 -15.56 0.41
CA ASP A 208 -12.13 -14.37 0.32
C ASP A 208 -11.37 -13.23 -0.35
N SER A 209 -10.09 -13.05 -0.03
CA SER A 209 -9.24 -12.04 -0.67
C SER A 209 -9.01 -12.34 -2.16
N LEU A 210 -8.74 -13.59 -2.53
CA LEU A 210 -8.59 -14.01 -3.92
C LEU A 210 -9.89 -13.81 -4.73
N ARG A 211 -11.05 -14.14 -4.16
CA ARG A 211 -12.36 -13.93 -4.79
C ARG A 211 -12.67 -12.46 -4.97
N ASN A 212 -12.33 -11.61 -4.01
CA ASN A 212 -12.52 -10.17 -4.13
C ASN A 212 -11.66 -9.58 -5.25
N ALA A 213 -10.38 -9.99 -5.35
CA ALA A 213 -9.51 -9.58 -6.45
C ALA A 213 -10.03 -10.10 -7.81
N LEU A 214 -10.48 -11.36 -7.89
CA LEU A 214 -11.09 -11.92 -9.10
C LEU A 214 -12.35 -11.18 -9.51
N THR A 215 -13.23 -10.86 -8.56
CA THR A 215 -14.46 -10.12 -8.83
C THR A 215 -14.14 -8.74 -9.40
N TYR A 216 -13.16 -8.03 -8.83
CA TYR A 216 -12.71 -6.76 -9.37
C TYR A 216 -12.19 -6.91 -10.81
N THR A 217 -11.27 -7.85 -11.06
CA THR A 217 -10.66 -8.03 -12.38
C THR A 217 -11.69 -8.42 -13.44
N LEU A 218 -12.61 -9.33 -13.14
CA LEU A 218 -13.67 -9.75 -14.07
C LEU A 218 -14.64 -8.61 -14.39
N ASN A 219 -15.07 -7.84 -13.38
CA ASN A 219 -15.99 -6.73 -13.60
C ASN A 219 -15.37 -5.60 -14.43
N ASN A 220 -14.06 -5.39 -14.32
CA ASN A 220 -13.35 -4.28 -14.97
C ASN A 220 -12.63 -4.69 -16.27
N SER A 221 -12.67 -5.98 -16.65
CA SER A 221 -12.14 -6.48 -17.93
C SER A 221 -13.21 -6.71 -19.01
N GLN A 222 -14.50 -6.68 -18.64
CA GLN A 222 -15.63 -6.95 -19.55
C GLN A 222 -16.23 -5.72 -20.24
N MET A 223 -15.93 -4.50 -19.75
CA MET A 223 -16.30 -3.24 -20.42
C MET A 223 -15.32 -2.90 -21.52
#